data_AF-A0A8J8TK55-F1
#
_entry.id   AF-A0A8J8TK55-F1
#
_cell.length_a   1.000
_cell.length_b   1.000
_cell.length_c   1.000
_cell.angle_alpha   90.00
_cell.angle_beta   90.00
_cell.angle_gamma   90.00
#
_symmetry.space_group_name_H-M   'P 1'
#
loop_
_entity.id
_entity.type
_entity.pdbx_description
1 polymer ?
#
loop_
_entity_poly.entity_id
_entity_poly.type
_entity_poly.pdbx_seq_one_letter_code
_entity_poly.pdbx_strand_id
1 'polypeptide(L)'
;MILISDASENDLDEIYRIEVNSFEKPYPYSLLRAYLVLADGLYLTAKYDGKIIGYVIGIIQNGYRGHIVSIAVDKAYRKRGIGSILLKSIEEKFKMKNAKYSYLEVDLRNREAISLYWKNGYISTYLRKNYYGRGKHALIMVKNLYNINID
;
A
#
# COMPACT_ATOMS: atom_id res chain seq x y z
N MET A 1 -4.27 -0.88 20.89
CA MET A 1 -5.16 -0.52 19.76
C MET A 1 -4.28 -0.08 18.58
N ILE A 2 -4.65 -0.42 17.34
CA ILE A 2 -3.96 0.13 16.15
C ILE A 2 -4.64 1.45 15.78
N LEU A 3 -3.86 2.53 15.70
CA LEU A 3 -4.32 3.83 15.25
C LEU A 3 -3.84 4.08 13.81
N ILE A 4 -4.74 4.49 12.93
CA ILE A 4 -4.39 4.95 11.59
C ILE A 4 -4.44 6.47 11.56
N SER A 5 -3.38 7.10 11.07
CA SER A 5 -3.30 8.55 10.90
C SER A 5 -2.57 8.91 9.63
N ASP A 6 -2.70 10.16 9.20
CA ASP A 6 -1.89 10.69 8.10
C ASP A 6 -0.41 10.70 8.50
N ALA A 7 0.45 10.41 7.52
CA ALA A 7 1.89 10.47 7.70
C ALA A 7 2.34 11.94 7.80
N SER A 8 3.32 12.19 8.64
CA SER A 8 3.94 13.49 8.83
C SER A 8 5.45 13.42 8.71
N GLU A 9 6.11 14.58 8.68
CA GLU A 9 7.57 14.67 8.66
C GLU A 9 8.22 13.88 9.80
N ASN A 10 7.62 13.91 11.00
CA ASN A 10 8.12 13.23 12.19
C ASN A 10 8.03 11.69 12.11
N ASP A 11 7.25 11.15 11.18
CA ASP A 11 7.11 9.71 10.99
C ASP A 11 8.13 9.14 9.99
N LEU A 12 8.82 10.00 9.22
CA LEU A 12 9.63 9.58 8.07
C LEU A 12 10.80 8.66 8.42
N ASP A 13 11.47 8.88 9.55
CA ASP A 13 12.59 8.02 9.97
C ASP A 13 12.11 6.58 10.20
N GLU A 14 10.98 6.41 10.88
CA GLU A 14 10.38 5.09 11.11
C GLU A 14 9.80 4.49 9.83
N ILE A 15 9.17 5.29 8.97
CA ILE A 15 8.68 4.82 7.68
C ILE A 15 9.85 4.34 6.81
N TYR A 16 10.94 5.11 6.74
CA TYR A 16 12.13 4.74 6.00
C TYR A 16 12.78 3.47 6.56
N ARG A 17 12.84 3.34 7.89
CA ARG A 17 13.29 2.10 8.54
C ARG A 17 12.43 0.91 8.14
N ILE A 18 11.11 1.04 8.10
CA ILE A 18 10.20 -0.03 7.67
C ILE A 18 10.40 -0.34 6.18
N GLU A 19 10.60 0.67 5.34
CA GLU A 19 10.82 0.56 3.91
C GLU A 19 12.07 -0.27 3.59
N VAL A 20 13.21 0.13 4.14
CA VAL A 20 14.50 -0.55 3.93
C VAL A 20 14.44 -2.00 4.43
N ASN A 21 13.72 -2.25 5.51
CA ASN A 21 13.56 -3.61 6.03
C ASN A 21 12.57 -4.46 5.23
N SER A 22 11.70 -3.87 4.43
CA SER A 22 10.59 -4.56 3.76
C SER A 22 10.88 -4.90 2.30
N PHE A 23 11.72 -4.12 1.61
CA PHE A 23 11.94 -4.26 0.17
C PHE A 23 13.42 -4.43 -0.19
N GLU A 24 13.68 -5.25 -1.21
CA GLU A 24 15.03 -5.44 -1.78
C GLU A 24 15.56 -4.15 -2.45
N LYS A 25 14.65 -3.34 -3.00
CA LYS A 25 14.92 -2.06 -3.63
C LYS A 25 14.03 -0.99 -2.99
N PRO A 26 14.40 -0.49 -1.80
CA PRO A 26 13.60 0.51 -1.10
C PRO A 26 13.58 1.83 -1.86
N TYR A 27 12.49 2.57 -1.73
CA TYR A 27 12.45 3.97 -2.15
C TYR A 27 13.44 4.81 -1.34
N PRO A 28 14.09 5.80 -1.97
CA PRO A 28 14.96 6.73 -1.26
C PRO A 28 14.14 7.60 -0.30
N TYR A 29 14.76 7.99 0.82
CA TYR A 29 14.14 8.84 1.84
C TYR A 29 13.51 10.10 1.25
N SER A 30 14.20 10.75 0.30
CA SER A 30 13.71 11.96 -0.37
C SER A 30 12.41 11.75 -1.14
N LEU A 31 12.20 10.57 -1.73
CA LEU A 31 10.97 10.25 -2.44
C LEU A 31 9.83 9.95 -1.46
N LEU A 32 10.11 9.21 -0.37
CA LEU A 32 9.13 9.02 0.71
C LEU A 32 8.69 10.38 1.28
N ARG A 33 9.64 11.29 1.53
CA ARG A 33 9.34 12.66 1.96
C ARG A 33 8.50 13.43 0.94
N ALA A 34 8.82 13.33 -0.36
CA ALA A 34 8.04 13.99 -1.41
C ALA A 34 6.57 13.54 -1.42
N TYR A 35 6.30 12.26 -1.12
CA TYR A 35 4.93 11.75 -1.02
C TYR A 35 4.12 12.35 0.12
N LEU A 36 4.71 12.97 1.15
CA LEU A 36 3.94 13.74 2.14
C LEU A 36 3.12 14.86 1.48
N VAL A 37 3.61 15.41 0.37
CA VAL A 37 2.91 16.43 -0.43
C VAL A 37 2.17 15.79 -1.61
N LEU A 38 2.86 14.93 -2.38
CA LEU A 38 2.34 14.39 -3.64
C LEU A 38 1.16 13.43 -3.45
N ALA A 39 1.05 12.78 -2.29
CA ALA A 39 -0.03 11.84 -2.03
C ALA A 39 -1.37 12.53 -1.68
N ASP A 40 -1.39 13.85 -1.42
CA ASP A 40 -2.62 14.62 -1.18
C ASP A 40 -3.55 13.94 -0.14
N GLY A 41 -2.98 13.63 1.04
CA GLY A 41 -3.67 12.96 2.14
C GLY A 41 -3.85 11.44 1.97
N LEU A 42 -3.20 10.81 0.98
CA LEU A 42 -3.19 9.36 0.75
C LEU A 42 -1.89 8.68 1.23
N TYR A 43 -1.23 9.27 2.21
CA TYR A 43 -0.09 8.67 2.89
C TYR A 43 -0.46 8.45 4.35
N LEU A 44 -0.63 7.19 4.74
CA LEU A 44 -1.12 6.80 6.06
C LEU A 44 -0.07 5.97 6.80
N THR A 45 -0.08 6.09 8.12
CA THR A 45 0.71 5.25 9.04
C THR A 45 -0.20 4.44 9.95
N ALA A 46 0.29 3.28 10.38
CA ALA A 46 -0.30 2.50 11.46
C ALA A 46 0.58 2.61 12.70
N LYS A 47 -0.02 3.07 13.82
CA LYS A 47 0.65 3.23 15.11
C LYS A 47 0.15 2.20 16.12
N TYR A 48 1.08 1.63 16.88
CA TYR A 48 0.78 0.80 18.04
C TYR A 48 1.72 1.21 19.17
N ASP A 49 1.14 1.57 20.31
CA ASP A 49 1.89 2.00 21.50
C ASP A 49 2.86 3.15 21.19
N GLY A 50 2.36 4.18 20.52
CA GLY A 50 3.14 5.36 20.10
C GLY A 50 4.11 5.13 18.93
N LYS A 51 4.36 3.88 18.53
CA LYS A 51 5.34 3.52 17.49
C LYS A 51 4.69 3.31 16.12
N ILE A 52 5.30 3.81 15.05
CA ILE A 52 4.93 3.46 13.67
C ILE A 52 5.32 2.00 13.41
N ILE A 53 4.35 1.19 13.02
CA ILE A 53 4.54 -0.24 12.72
C ILE A 53 4.15 -0.62 11.30
N GLY A 54 3.68 0.34 10.51
CA GLY A 54 3.38 0.15 9.09
C GLY A 54 2.94 1.45 8.43
N TYR A 55 2.91 1.44 7.11
CA TYR A 55 2.50 2.59 6.32
C TYR A 55 1.90 2.15 4.98
N VAL A 56 1.16 3.05 4.34
CA VAL A 56 0.70 2.92 2.95
C VAL A 56 0.73 4.26 2.25
N ILE A 57 1.20 4.27 1.01
CA ILE A 57 1.20 5.43 0.10
C ILE A 57 0.30 5.09 -1.08
N GLY A 58 -0.59 6.01 -1.42
CA GLY A 58 -1.35 5.95 -2.66
C GLY A 58 -1.46 7.29 -3.35
N ILE A 59 -1.96 7.26 -4.58
CA ILE A 59 -2.22 8.44 -5.41
C ILE A 59 -3.49 8.22 -6.24
N ILE A 60 -4.15 9.30 -6.65
CA ILE A 60 -5.21 9.24 -7.65
C ILE A 60 -4.61 9.39 -9.04
N GLN A 61 -4.91 8.44 -9.92
CA GLN A 61 -4.51 8.47 -11.31
C GLN A 61 -5.72 8.56 -12.24
N ASN A 62 -5.56 9.37 -13.28
CA ASN A 62 -6.58 9.65 -14.31
C ASN A 62 -7.94 10.09 -13.73
N GLY A 63 -7.99 10.52 -12.46
CA GLY A 63 -9.21 10.95 -11.77
C GLY A 63 -10.17 9.83 -11.32
N TYR A 64 -9.86 8.55 -11.56
CA TYR A 64 -10.79 7.46 -11.21
C TYR A 64 -10.12 6.18 -10.67
N ARG A 65 -8.79 6.13 -10.57
CA ARG A 65 -8.06 4.97 -10.03
C ARG A 65 -7.21 5.38 -8.85
N GLY A 66 -7.41 4.72 -7.71
CA GLY A 66 -6.46 4.74 -6.59
C GLY A 66 -5.32 3.78 -6.90
N HIS A 67 -4.10 4.29 -7.00
CA HIS A 67 -2.90 3.47 -7.16
C HIS A 67 -2.22 3.33 -5.79
N ILE A 68 -2.03 2.11 -5.32
CA ILE A 68 -1.22 1.84 -4.12
C ILE A 68 0.23 1.77 -4.58
N VAL A 69 0.99 2.80 -4.21
CA VAL A 69 2.39 2.96 -4.60
C VAL A 69 3.29 2.07 -3.75
N SER A 70 3.06 2.07 -2.44
CA SER A 70 3.80 1.22 -1.50
C SER A 70 2.96 0.93 -0.27
N ILE A 71 3.11 -0.29 0.27
CA ILE A 71 2.50 -0.71 1.53
C ILE A 71 3.45 -1.65 2.26
N ALA A 72 3.75 -1.34 3.51
CA ALA A 72 4.62 -2.18 4.32
C ALA A 72 4.19 -2.19 5.78
N VAL A 73 4.47 -3.32 6.43
CA VAL A 73 4.30 -3.52 7.87
C VAL A 73 5.63 -4.02 8.40
N ASP A 74 6.07 -3.46 9.53
CA ASP A 74 7.25 -3.90 10.26
C ASP A 74 7.18 -5.42 10.49
N LYS A 75 8.27 -6.13 10.21
CA LYS A 75 8.35 -7.59 10.28
C LYS A 75 7.86 -8.15 11.61
N ALA A 76 8.15 -7.48 12.73
CA ALA A 76 7.75 -7.92 14.07
C ALA A 76 6.22 -7.88 14.30
N TYR A 77 5.49 -7.12 13.49
CA TYR A 77 4.05 -6.89 13.61
C TYR A 77 3.24 -7.50 12.45
N ARG A 78 3.88 -8.20 11.51
CA ARG A 78 3.17 -8.89 10.41
C ARG A 78 2.27 -10.01 10.92
N LYS A 79 1.33 -10.45 10.06
CA LYS A 79 0.35 -11.53 10.34
C LYS A 79 -0.62 -11.22 11.49
N ARG A 80 -0.77 -9.93 11.85
CA ARG A 80 -1.73 -9.43 12.86
C ARG A 80 -2.85 -8.56 12.26
N GLY A 81 -3.11 -8.70 10.95
CA GLY A 81 -4.18 -7.95 10.25
C GLY A 81 -3.85 -6.49 9.89
N ILE A 82 -2.72 -5.93 10.31
CA ILE A 82 -2.37 -4.51 10.09
C ILE A 82 -2.32 -4.12 8.61
N GLY A 83 -1.78 -5.00 7.75
CA GLY A 83 -1.78 -4.75 6.30
C GLY A 83 -3.19 -4.59 5.73
N SER A 84 -4.15 -5.38 6.20
CA SER A 84 -5.56 -5.24 5.80
C SER A 84 -6.17 -3.96 6.34
N ILE A 85 -5.80 -3.52 7.54
CA ILE A 85 -6.28 -2.26 8.12
C ILE A 85 -5.79 -1.09 7.26
N LEU A 86 -4.49 -1.01 6.98
CA LEU A 86 -3.90 0.04 6.12
C LEU A 86 -4.55 0.05 4.73
N LEU A 87 -4.70 -1.12 4.12
CA LEU A 87 -5.29 -1.28 2.80
C LEU A 87 -6.75 -0.78 2.76
N LYS A 88 -7.58 -1.17 3.72
CA LYS A 88 -8.97 -0.69 3.82
C LYS A 88 -9.03 0.82 4.10
N SER A 89 -8.16 1.34 4.97
CA SER A 89 -8.13 2.76 5.27
C SER A 89 -7.78 3.62 4.05
N ILE A 90 -6.82 3.19 3.22
CA ILE A 90 -6.52 3.94 1.99
C ILE A 90 -7.60 3.78 0.92
N GLU A 91 -8.26 2.62 0.85
CA GLU A 91 -9.40 2.41 -0.04
C GLU A 91 -10.57 3.34 0.29
N GLU A 92 -10.88 3.57 1.57
CA GLU A 92 -11.88 4.55 1.96
C GLU A 92 -11.49 5.96 1.52
N LYS A 93 -10.21 6.34 1.67
CA LYS A 93 -9.75 7.64 1.15
C LYS A 93 -9.79 7.74 -0.38
N PHE A 94 -9.50 6.64 -1.10
CA PHE A 94 -9.68 6.59 -2.55
C PHE A 94 -11.15 6.81 -2.93
N LYS A 95 -12.11 6.20 -2.23
CA LYS A 95 -13.55 6.44 -2.43
C LYS A 95 -13.94 7.88 -2.15
N MET A 96 -13.43 8.49 -1.08
CA MET A 96 -13.66 9.91 -0.77
C MET A 96 -13.13 10.85 -1.86
N LYS A 97 -12.12 10.40 -2.62
CA LYS A 97 -11.60 11.08 -3.81
C LYS A 97 -12.20 10.57 -5.13
N ASN A 98 -13.37 9.93 -5.08
CA ASN A 98 -14.15 9.43 -6.23
C ASN A 98 -13.44 8.38 -7.10
N ALA A 99 -12.42 7.69 -6.58
CA ALA A 99 -11.82 6.57 -7.30
C ALA A 99 -12.80 5.39 -7.37
N LYS A 100 -12.98 4.84 -8.56
CA LYS A 100 -13.82 3.66 -8.82
C LYS A 100 -13.08 2.35 -8.60
N TYR A 101 -11.77 2.37 -8.80
CA TYR A 101 -10.92 1.19 -8.69
C TYR A 101 -9.71 1.48 -7.82
N SER A 102 -9.25 0.48 -7.10
CA SER A 102 -7.91 0.45 -6.51
C SER A 102 -7.05 -0.56 -7.26
N TYR A 103 -5.78 -0.25 -7.50
CA TYR A 103 -4.87 -1.19 -8.15
C TYR A 103 -3.42 -1.05 -7.65
N LEU A 104 -2.63 -2.08 -7.92
CA LEU A 104 -1.23 -2.17 -7.51
C LEU A 104 -0.43 -3.15 -8.37
N GLU A 105 0.88 -3.02 -8.28
CA GLU A 105 1.88 -4.00 -8.72
C GLU A 105 2.44 -4.78 -7.52
N VAL A 106 2.51 -6.11 -7.64
CA VAL A 106 3.15 -6.97 -6.63
C VAL A 106 4.11 -7.96 -7.30
N ASP A 107 5.30 -8.19 -6.72
CA ASP A 107 6.23 -9.23 -7.22
C ASP A 107 5.50 -10.57 -7.23
N LEU A 108 5.50 -11.26 -8.37
CA LEU A 108 4.83 -12.54 -8.58
C LEU A 108 5.21 -13.60 -7.52
N ARG A 109 6.40 -13.47 -6.91
CA ARG A 109 6.90 -14.39 -5.88
C ARG A 109 6.49 -13.99 -4.46
N ASN A 110 5.94 -12.80 -4.26
CA ASN A 110 5.51 -12.30 -2.95
C ASN A 110 4.14 -12.87 -2.57
N ARG A 111 4.12 -14.17 -2.21
CA ARG A 111 2.91 -14.91 -1.85
C ARG A 111 2.16 -14.30 -0.67
N GLU A 112 2.87 -13.72 0.30
CA GLU A 112 2.24 -13.09 1.46
C GLU A 112 1.43 -11.85 1.06
N ALA A 113 2.00 -10.96 0.22
CA ALA A 113 1.29 -9.78 -0.27
C ALA A 113 0.15 -10.15 -1.22
N ILE A 114 0.36 -11.10 -2.15
CA ILE A 114 -0.70 -11.58 -3.04
C ILE A 114 -1.89 -12.12 -2.22
N SER A 115 -1.62 -12.92 -1.17
CA SER A 115 -2.66 -13.41 -0.27
C SER A 115 -3.39 -12.29 0.48
N LEU A 116 -2.66 -11.25 0.92
CA LEU A 116 -3.28 -10.05 1.51
C LEU A 116 -4.27 -9.40 0.54
N TYR A 117 -3.87 -9.18 -0.71
CA TYR A 117 -4.72 -8.52 -1.70
C TYR A 117 -5.93 -9.36 -2.09
N TRP A 118 -5.78 -10.67 -2.33
CA TRP A 118 -6.92 -11.56 -2.59
C TRP A 118 -7.92 -11.56 -1.43
N LYS A 119 -7.46 -11.66 -0.18
CA LYS A 119 -8.33 -11.61 1.01
C LYS A 119 -9.08 -10.29 1.16
N ASN A 120 -8.59 -9.22 0.54
CA ASN A 120 -9.24 -7.90 0.54
C ASN A 120 -10.01 -7.63 -0.76
N GLY A 121 -10.25 -8.64 -1.60
CA GLY A 121 -11.14 -8.56 -2.76
C GLY A 121 -10.48 -8.05 -4.05
N TYR A 122 -9.15 -8.03 -4.13
CA TYR A 122 -8.46 -7.76 -5.39
C TYR A 122 -8.47 -9.00 -6.27
N ILE A 123 -8.56 -8.80 -7.58
CA ILE A 123 -8.41 -9.83 -8.60
C ILE A 123 -7.14 -9.59 -9.42
N SER A 124 -6.53 -10.66 -9.89
CA SER A 124 -5.35 -10.62 -10.76
C SER A 124 -5.79 -10.33 -12.20
N THR A 125 -5.24 -9.31 -12.84
CA THR A 125 -5.68 -8.89 -14.19
C THR A 125 -4.61 -9.08 -15.26
N TYR A 126 -3.35 -8.80 -14.95
CA TYR A 126 -2.27 -8.81 -15.93
C TYR A 126 -0.93 -9.17 -15.30
N LEU A 127 -0.06 -9.87 -16.05
CA LEU A 127 1.32 -10.12 -15.65
C LEU A 127 2.27 -9.23 -16.45
N ARG A 128 2.88 -8.25 -15.78
CA ARG A 128 3.89 -7.37 -16.37
C ARG A 128 5.28 -7.99 -16.28
N LYS A 129 5.83 -8.37 -17.43
CA LYS A 129 7.15 -9.02 -17.49
C LYS A 129 8.28 -8.03 -17.13
N ASN A 130 9.31 -8.54 -16.44
CA ASN A 130 10.53 -7.82 -16.05
C ASN A 130 10.34 -6.48 -15.32
N TYR A 131 9.22 -6.29 -14.62
CA TYR A 131 8.88 -5.02 -13.97
C TYR A 131 9.89 -4.59 -12.90
N TYR A 132 10.33 -5.52 -12.03
CA TYR A 132 11.31 -5.23 -10.98
C TYR A 132 12.77 -5.52 -11.41
N GLY A 133 12.97 -5.80 -12.71
CA GLY A 133 14.24 -6.23 -13.31
C GLY A 133 14.10 -7.56 -14.06
N ARG A 134 15.19 -7.99 -14.73
CA ARG A 134 15.23 -9.23 -15.52
C ARG A 134 14.80 -10.43 -14.67
N GLY A 135 13.76 -11.14 -15.12
CA GLY A 135 13.21 -12.31 -14.43
C GLY A 135 12.32 -12.00 -13.21
N LYS A 136 12.10 -10.73 -12.86
CA LYS A 136 11.25 -10.32 -11.73
C LYS A 136 9.98 -9.64 -12.25
N HIS A 137 8.91 -10.42 -12.35
CA HIS A 137 7.62 -10.00 -12.90
C HIS A 137 6.73 -9.34 -11.83
N ALA A 138 5.86 -8.44 -12.25
CA ALA A 138 4.79 -7.92 -11.41
C ALA A 138 3.44 -8.48 -11.83
N LEU A 139 2.68 -8.98 -10.87
CA LEU A 139 1.25 -9.23 -11.04
C LEU A 139 0.50 -7.92 -10.77
N ILE A 140 -0.31 -7.50 -11.72
CA ILE A 140 -1.23 -6.37 -11.55
C ILE A 140 -2.50 -6.90 -10.90
N MET A 141 -2.88 -6.30 -9.78
CA MET A 141 -4.09 -6.65 -9.06
C MET A 141 -5.01 -5.43 -8.95
N VAL A 142 -6.32 -5.64 -9.16
CA VAL A 142 -7.32 -4.58 -9.22
C VAL A 142 -8.52 -4.95 -8.35
N LYS A 143 -9.11 -3.96 -7.69
CA LYS A 143 -10.38 -4.07 -6.97
C LYS A 143 -11.34 -2.96 -7.42
N ASN A 144 -12.59 -3.31 -7.69
CA ASN A 144 -13.66 -2.33 -7.80
C ASN A 144 -14.06 -1.89 -6.38
N LEU A 145 -14.06 -0.59 -6.11
CA LEU A 145 -14.29 -0.06 -4.76
C LEU A 145 -15.78 0.00 -4.37
N TYR A 146 -16.69 -0.09 -5.34
CA TYR A 146 -18.14 0.04 -5.12
C TYR A 146 -18.92 -1.25 -5.37
N ASN A 147 -18.35 -2.22 -6.09
CA ASN A 147 -18.95 -3.53 -6.23
C ASN A 147 -18.52 -4.41 -5.06
N ILE A 148 -19.40 -4.51 -4.06
CA ILE A 148 -19.40 -5.63 -3.13
C ILE A 148 -19.87 -6.84 -3.96
N ASN A 149 -19.07 -7.90 -4.03
CA ASN A 149 -19.58 -9.16 -4.55
C ASN A 149 -20.81 -9.52 -3.70
N ILE A 150 -21.96 -9.52 -4.35
CA ILE A 150 -23.13 -10.23 -3.84
C ILE A 150 -22.73 -11.70 -3.97
N ASP A 151 -22.53 -12.35 -2.83
CA ASP A 151 -22.40 -13.81 -2.76
C ASP A 151 -23.65 -14.49 -3.33
#